data_AF-A0A955F0N6-F1
#
_entry.id   AF-A0A955F0N6-F1
#
_cell.length_a   1.000
_cell.length_b   1.000
_cell.length_c   1.000
_cell.angle_alpha   90.00
_cell.angle_beta   90.00
_cell.angle_gamma   90.00
#
_symmetry.space_group_name_H-M   'P 1'
#
loop_
_entity.id
_entity.type
_entity.pdbx_description
1 polymer ?
#
loop_
_entity_poly.entity_id
_entity_poly.type
_entity_poly.pdbx_seq_one_letter_code
_entity_poly.pdbx_strand_id
1 'polypeptide(L)'
;MKPLTLDKIASVTLNCQLAREVRVGPDFPCREGDIVAVRVLNAKSSYNTLELCSGRFSQLKPGDIVAGALGHRRALRGFAG
;
A
#
# COMPACT_ATOMS: atom_id res chain seq x y z
N MET A 1 -9.76 16.84 -5.67
CA MET A 1 -9.27 15.73 -4.82
C MET A 1 -10.43 14.81 -4.50
N LYS A 2 -10.25 13.48 -4.53
CA LYS A 2 -11.30 12.49 -4.29
C LYS A 2 -11.12 11.82 -2.92
N PRO A 3 -12.15 11.76 -2.06
CA PRO A 3 -12.07 11.05 -0.79
C PRO A 3 -11.99 9.54 -1.02
N LEU A 4 -11.22 8.86 -0.18
CA LEU A 4 -11.04 7.42 -0.22
C LEU A 4 -10.77 6.86 1.19
N THR A 5 -11.33 5.70 1.49
CA THR A 5 -11.06 4.96 2.74
C THR A 5 -10.07 3.84 2.46
N LEU A 6 -8.96 3.83 3.19
CA LEU A 6 -7.93 2.80 3.12
C LEU A 6 -8.34 1.62 4.00
N ASP A 7 -8.28 0.41 3.45
CA ASP A 7 -8.47 -0.82 4.22
C ASP A 7 -7.18 -1.19 4.95
N LYS A 8 -6.03 -0.94 4.32
CA LYS A 8 -4.71 -1.26 4.84
C LYS A 8 -3.70 -0.16 4.53
N ILE A 9 -2.84 0.10 5.52
CA ILE A 9 -1.78 1.09 5.43
C ILE A 9 -0.45 0.34 5.62
N ALA A 10 0.33 0.25 4.55
CA ALA A 10 1.58 -0.51 4.55
C ALA A 10 2.62 0.13 5.47
N SER A 11 3.45 -0.69 6.12
CA SER A 11 4.50 -0.25 7.04
C SER A 11 5.49 0.75 6.40
N VAL A 12 5.74 0.65 5.09
CA VAL A 12 6.58 1.62 4.35
C VAL A 12 6.08 3.07 4.45
N THR A 13 4.79 3.26 4.73
CA THR A 13 4.16 4.59 4.86
C THR A 13 4.07 5.09 6.31
N LEU A 14 4.70 4.39 7.27
CA LEU A 14 4.62 4.70 8.71
C LEU A 14 4.92 6.17 9.04
N ASN A 15 6.00 6.71 8.46
CA ASN A 15 6.43 8.08 8.71
C ASN A 15 5.50 9.14 8.08
N CYS A 16 4.61 8.74 7.17
CA CYS A 16 3.60 9.64 6.59
C CYS A 16 2.38 9.82 7.49
N GLN A 17 2.23 9.01 8.55
CA GLN A 17 1.17 9.11 9.55
C GLN A 17 -0.24 9.19 8.92
N LEU A 18 -0.48 8.39 7.88
CA LEU A 18 -1.73 8.42 7.12
C LEU A 18 -2.92 8.04 8.01
N ALA A 19 -3.99 8.82 7.91
CA ALA A 19 -5.30 8.46 8.45
C ALA A 19 -5.96 7.38 7.57
N ARG A 20 -6.99 6.71 8.11
CA ARG A 20 -7.80 5.76 7.34
C ARG A 20 -8.57 6.44 6.21
N GLU A 21 -9.02 7.67 6.43
CA GLU A 21 -9.68 8.49 5.41
C GLU A 21 -8.67 9.46 4.79
N VAL A 22 -8.47 9.34 3.49
CA VAL A 22 -7.50 10.15 2.74
C VAL A 22 -8.15 10.82 1.54
N ARG A 23 -7.45 11.77 0.94
CA ARG A 23 -7.86 12.44 -0.30
C ARG A 23 -6.77 12.24 -1.35
N VAL A 24 -7.16 11.76 -2.52
CA VAL A 24 -6.24 11.55 -3.64
C VAL A 24 -6.32 12.75 -4.59
N GLY A 25 -5.15 13.30 -4.93
CA GLY A 25 -4.99 14.38 -5.91
C GLY A 25 -5.09 13.88 -7.36
N PRO A 26 -5.35 14.77 -8.33
CA PRO A 26 -5.31 14.42 -9.75
C PRO A 26 -3.88 14.30 -10.29
N ASP A 27 -2.93 15.00 -9.66
CA ASP A 27 -1.53 15.00 -10.07
C ASP A 27 -0.78 13.85 -9.41
N PHE A 28 -0.03 13.10 -10.23
CA PHE A 28 0.78 11.98 -9.77
C PHE A 28 2.13 12.00 -10.48
N PRO A 29 3.19 12.56 -9.85
CA PRO A 29 4.49 12.74 -10.50
C PRO A 29 5.30 11.44 -10.63
N CYS A 30 4.81 10.31 -10.10
CA CYS A 30 5.40 8.97 -10.23
C CYS A 30 6.86 8.86 -9.74
N ARG A 31 7.23 9.60 -8.69
CA ARG A 31 8.59 9.60 -8.14
C ARG A 31 8.78 8.48 -7.14
N GLU A 32 10.02 8.04 -6.97
CA GLU A 32 10.38 7.15 -5.85
C GLU A 32 10.01 7.82 -4.52
N GLY A 33 9.37 7.06 -3.63
CA GLY A 33 8.81 7.54 -2.38
C GLY A 33 7.39 8.08 -2.46
N ASP A 34 6.83 8.32 -3.66
CA ASP A 34 5.45 8.80 -3.79
C ASP A 34 4.45 7.79 -3.21
N ILE A 35 3.52 8.29 -2.41
CA ILE A 35 2.48 7.47 -1.78
C ILE A 35 1.35 7.22 -2.77
N VAL A 36 0.99 5.96 -2.93
CA VAL A 36 -0.10 5.51 -3.81
C VAL A 36 -1.17 4.79 -3.03
N ALA A 37 -2.43 5.08 -3.38
CA ALA A 37 -3.56 4.25 -3.02
C ALA A 37 -3.87 3.30 -4.18
N VAL A 38 -3.75 1.99 -3.95
CA VAL A 38 -3.99 0.96 -4.97
C VAL A 38 -5.10 0.03 -4.54
N ARG A 39 -5.85 -0.50 -5.51
CA ARG A 39 -6.84 -1.55 -5.27
C ARG A 39 -6.22 -2.91 -5.56
N VAL A 40 -6.34 -3.84 -4.62
CA VAL A 40 -5.97 -5.23 -4.83
C VAL A 40 -6.96 -5.85 -5.81
N LEU A 41 -6.52 -6.20 -7.01
CA LEU A 41 -7.39 -6.82 -8.01
C LEU A 41 -7.60 -8.31 -7.72
N ASN A 42 -6.53 -9.01 -7.35
CA ASN A 42 -6.51 -10.44 -7.06
C ASN A 42 -5.52 -10.73 -5.92
N ALA A 43 -5.70 -11.86 -5.22
CA ALA A 43 -4.79 -12.33 -4.19
C ALA A 43 -4.37 -13.78 -4.47
N LYS A 44 -3.08 -14.08 -4.27
CA LYS A 44 -2.53 -15.45 -4.36
C LYS A 44 -2.67 -16.18 -3.01
N SER A 45 -2.43 -17.49 -2.99
CA SER A 45 -2.35 -18.27 -1.75
C SER A 45 -1.00 -18.11 -1.03
N SER A 46 0.06 -17.76 -1.76
CA SER A 46 1.41 -17.49 -1.23
C SER A 46 1.81 -16.03 -1.42
N TYR A 47 2.65 -15.51 -0.52
CA TYR A 47 3.09 -14.09 -0.48
C TYR A 47 1.93 -13.09 -0.54
N ASN A 48 0.85 -13.40 0.16
CA ASN A 48 -0.39 -12.62 0.16
C ASN A 48 -0.55 -11.77 1.43
N THR A 49 0.50 -11.59 2.21
CA THR A 49 0.48 -10.75 3.41
C THR A 49 1.17 -9.42 3.15
N LEU A 50 0.68 -8.39 3.82
CA LEU A 50 1.25 -7.05 3.86
C LEU A 50 1.49 -6.69 5.32
N GLU A 51 2.67 -6.19 5.63
CA GLU A 51 2.97 -5.61 6.95
C GLU A 51 2.30 -4.24 7.06
N LEU A 52 1.56 -4.03 8.14
CA LEU A 52 0.89 -2.77 8.44
C LEU A 52 1.78 -1.86 9.29
N CYS A 53 1.44 -0.57 9.41
CA CYS A 53 2.15 0.37 10.30
C CYS A 53 2.25 -0.07 11.78
N SER A 54 1.41 -1.01 12.22
CA SER A 54 1.49 -1.62 13.55
C SER A 54 2.54 -2.74 13.67
N GLY A 55 3.23 -3.10 12.58
CA GLY A 55 4.09 -4.29 12.49
C GLY A 55 3.32 -5.60 12.29
N ARG A 56 1.98 -5.56 12.31
CA ARG A 56 1.15 -6.75 12.05
C ARG A 56 1.15 -7.11 10.57
N PHE A 57 1.34 -8.39 10.25
CA PHE A 57 1.08 -8.93 8.92
C PHE A 57 -0.42 -9.21 8.72
N SER A 58 -0.97 -8.69 7.62
CA SER A 58 -2.39 -8.82 7.26
C SER A 58 -2.53 -9.41 5.86
N GLN A 59 -3.38 -10.43 5.70
CA GLN A 59 -3.64 -11.07 4.40
C GLN A 59 -4.42 -10.15 3.47
N LEU A 60 -3.88 -9.84 2.30
CA LEU A 60 -4.50 -9.12 1.19
C LEU A 60 -5.70 -9.88 0.62
N LYS A 61 -6.80 -9.16 0.41
CA LYS A 61 -8.03 -9.66 -0.19
C LYS A 61 -8.33 -8.85 -1.46
N PRO A 62 -8.89 -9.47 -2.51
CA PRO A 62 -9.42 -8.73 -3.65
C PRO A 62 -10.40 -7.66 -3.18
N GLY A 63 -10.27 -6.45 -3.72
CA GLY A 63 -11.06 -5.28 -3.36
C GLY A 63 -10.44 -4.37 -2.31
N ASP A 64 -9.50 -4.85 -1.49
CA ASP A 64 -8.83 -4.02 -0.48
C ASP A 64 -8.19 -2.78 -1.14
N ILE A 65 -8.38 -1.62 -0.51
CA ILE A 65 -7.62 -0.42 -0.85
C ILE A 65 -6.42 -0.28 0.08
N VAL A 66 -5.24 -0.21 -0.51
CA VAL A 66 -3.96 -0.24 0.20
C VAL A 66 -3.18 1.03 -0.07
N ALA A 67 -2.64 1.65 0.98
CA ALA A 67 -1.60 2.68 0.84
C ALA A 67 -0.22 2.04 0.84
N GLY A 68 0.60 2.39 -0.16
CA GLY A 68 2.00 1.99 -0.29
C GLY A 68 2.84 3.12 -0.87
N ALA A 69 4.11 2.85 -1.14
CA ALA A 69 5.02 3.80 -1.77
C ALA A 69 5.56 3.23 -3.09
N LEU A 70 5.75 4.10 -4.08
CA LEU A 70 6.55 3.79 -5.26
C LEU A 70 8.03 3.68 -4.90
N GLY A 71 8.73 2.76 -5.53
CA GLY A 71 10.16 2.57 -5.31
C GLY A 71 10.53 1.11 -5.42
N HIS A 72 11.81 0.82 -5.22
CA HIS A 72 12.33 -0.52 -5.40
C HIS A 72 12.24 -1.34 -4.11
N ARG A 73 11.44 -2.40 -4.13
CA ARG A 73 11.41 -3.41 -3.08
C ARG A 73 12.53 -4.41 -3.30
N ARG A 74 13.55 -4.35 -2.44
CA ARG A 74 14.58 -5.39 -2.32
C ARG A 74 14.03 -6.55 -1.50
N ALA A 75 13.84 -7.71 -2.12
CA ALA A 75 13.36 -8.91 -1.45
C ALA A 75 14.28 -10.09 -1.70
N LEU A 76 14.73 -10.76 -0.63
CA LEU A 76 15.50 -12.02 -0.73
C LEU A 76 14.62 -13.20 -1.18
N ARG A 77 13.30 -13.11 -0.98
CA ARG A 77 12.29 -14.10 -1.39
C ARG A 77 10.97 -13.40 -1.76
N GLY A 78 10.24 -13.95 -2.73
CA GLY A 78 8.96 -13.42 -3.21
C GLY A 78 9.12 -12.44 -4.37
N PHE A 79 8.34 -11.36 -4.38
CA PHE A 79 8.36 -10.35 -5.45
C PHE A 79 9.36 -9.23 -5.14
N ALA A 80 10.14 -8.82 -6.15
CA ALA A 80 11.00 -7.64 -6.14
C ALA A 80 10.61 -6.75 -7.34
N GLY A 81 10.89 -5.46 -7.26
CA GLY A 81 10.46 -4.48 -8.26
C GLY A 81 10.52 -3.08 -7.70
#